data_AF-A0A3N4HMX8-F1
#
_entry.id   AF-A0A3N4HMX8-F1
#
_cell.length_a   1.000
_cell.length_b   1.000
_cell.length_c   1.000
_cell.angle_alpha   90.00
_cell.angle_beta   90.00
_cell.angle_gamma   90.00
#
_symmetry.space_group_name_H-M   'P 1'
#
loop_
_entity.id
_entity.type
_entity.pdbx_description
1 polymer ?
#
loop_
_entity_poly.entity_id
_entity_poly.type
_entity_poly.pdbx_seq_one_letter_code
_entity_poly.pdbx_strand_id
1 'polypeptide(L)'
;MSAEGRPKMDAKAESSLSLQTRIRKLEAQRKRFITALDLCNARHRCNVFDDILPKALRNNYLPTNIAYAAKALAPPPFATSLPTSIEEADRQEQQLDFYEARLRKWKLQSRFEENYGFPAMGAAKKEDQELAVAGYKFARESGLYSGKELKMPMSMRQLENSILVFHHDTIWVR
;
A
#
# COMPACT_ATOMS: atom_id res chain seq x y z
N MET A 1 -4.31 40.70 -51.79
CA MET A 1 -4.70 40.19 -50.45
C MET A 1 -4.23 38.75 -50.39
N SER A 2 -3.06 38.51 -49.80
CA SER A 2 -2.44 37.18 -49.75
C SER A 2 -3.06 36.37 -48.62
N ALA A 3 -3.70 35.25 -48.97
CA ALA A 3 -4.16 34.27 -48.01
C ALA A 3 -2.93 33.51 -47.47
N GLU A 4 -2.49 33.89 -46.27
CA GLU A 4 -1.44 33.17 -45.54
C GLU A 4 -1.94 31.75 -45.22
N GLY A 5 -1.40 30.79 -45.98
CA GLY A 5 -1.60 29.36 -45.73
C GLY A 5 -0.98 29.00 -44.39
N ARG A 6 -1.82 28.74 -43.37
CA ARG A 6 -1.34 28.12 -42.14
C ARG A 6 -0.77 26.74 -42.49
N PRO A 7 0.46 26.42 -42.07
CA PRO A 7 0.98 25.08 -42.25
C PRO A 7 0.06 24.11 -41.48
N LYS A 8 -0.51 23.14 -42.19
CA LYS A 8 -1.16 21.99 -41.57
C LYS A 8 -0.08 21.27 -40.77
N MET A 9 -0.04 21.49 -39.45
CA MET A 9 0.74 20.60 -38.59
C MET A 9 0.15 19.20 -38.76
N ASP A 10 0.98 18.29 -39.24
CA ASP A 10 0.59 16.92 -39.49
C ASP A 10 0.10 16.30 -38.17
N ALA A 11 -1.11 15.75 -38.16
CA ALA A 11 -1.71 15.07 -36.99
C ALA A 11 -0.79 14.00 -36.36
N LYS A 12 0.15 13.47 -37.16
CA LYS A 12 1.20 12.54 -36.73
C LYS A 12 2.23 13.19 -35.79
N ALA A 13 2.58 14.46 -36.01
CA ALA A 13 3.46 15.23 -35.14
C ALA A 13 2.79 15.54 -33.79
N GLU A 14 1.53 15.95 -33.79
CA GLU A 14 0.73 16.19 -32.57
C GLU A 14 0.56 14.92 -31.73
N SER A 15 0.25 13.78 -32.37
CA SER A 15 0.17 12.48 -31.70
C SER A 15 1.51 12.04 -31.10
N SER A 16 2.63 12.32 -31.77
CA SER A 16 3.97 11.98 -31.27
C SER A 16 4.41 12.83 -30.07
N LEU A 17 4.10 14.14 -30.10
CA LEU A 17 4.32 15.07 -28.99
C LEU A 17 3.49 14.71 -27.76
N SER A 18 2.25 14.25 -27.98
CA SER A 18 1.37 13.72 -26.94
C SER A 18 1.95 12.46 -26.28
N LEU A 19 2.40 11.49 -27.08
CA LEU A 19 2.99 10.24 -26.56
C LEU A 19 4.29 10.49 -25.78
N GLN A 20 5.19 11.35 -26.27
CA GLN A 20 6.43 11.68 -25.56
C GLN A 20 6.18 12.32 -24.20
N THR A 21 5.19 13.21 -24.12
CA THR A 21 4.78 13.83 -22.85
C THR A 21 4.27 12.78 -21.86
N ARG A 22 3.44 11.84 -22.34
CA ARG A 22 2.93 10.73 -21.52
C ARG A 22 4.04 9.81 -21.03
N ILE A 23 5.00 9.46 -21.89
CA ILE A 23 6.19 8.68 -21.52
C ILE A 23 6.93 9.35 -20.36
N ARG A 24 7.25 10.64 -20.49
CA ARG A 24 7.97 11.40 -19.44
C ARG A 24 7.19 11.43 -18.12
N LYS A 25 5.87 11.62 -18.19
CA LYS A 25 4.99 11.59 -17.00
C LYS A 25 5.02 10.22 -16.34
N LEU A 26 4.86 9.15 -17.12
CA LEU A 26 4.88 7.77 -16.63
C LEU A 26 6.23 7.43 -15.98
N GLU A 27 7.36 7.82 -16.57
CA GLU A 27 8.68 7.65 -15.98
C GLU A 27 8.82 8.38 -14.64
N ALA A 28 8.36 9.63 -14.56
CA ALA A 28 8.38 10.40 -13.33
C ALA A 28 7.52 9.75 -12.24
N GLN A 29 6.32 9.27 -12.58
CA GLN A 29 5.45 8.57 -11.64
C GLN A 29 6.08 7.24 -11.17
N ARG A 30 6.66 6.46 -12.08
CA ARG A 30 7.40 5.22 -11.73
C ARG A 30 8.52 5.49 -10.74
N LYS A 31 9.36 6.49 -11.01
CA LYS A 31 10.46 6.87 -10.10
C LYS A 31 9.93 7.25 -8.72
N ARG A 32 8.89 8.08 -8.66
CA ARG A 32 8.23 8.46 -7.39
C ARG A 32 7.66 7.26 -6.65
N PHE A 33 7.03 6.33 -7.37
CA PHE A 33 6.49 5.11 -6.79
C PHE A 33 7.59 4.23 -6.20
N ILE A 34 8.67 3.98 -6.93
CA ILE A 34 9.80 3.16 -6.46
C ILE A 34 10.41 3.78 -5.21
N THR A 35 10.70 5.08 -5.20
CA THR A 35 11.21 5.77 -4.01
C THR A 35 10.25 5.62 -2.82
N ALA A 36 8.95 5.78 -3.05
CA ALA A 36 7.95 5.63 -1.99
C ALA A 36 7.90 4.18 -1.46
N LEU A 37 8.00 3.19 -2.34
CA LEU A 37 8.05 1.77 -2.01
C LEU A 37 9.29 1.42 -1.19
N ASP A 38 10.46 1.91 -1.60
CA ASP A 38 11.73 1.65 -0.92
C ASP A 38 11.72 2.22 0.49
N LEU A 39 11.28 3.47 0.66
CA LEU A 39 11.13 4.11 1.98
C LEU A 39 10.15 3.34 2.87
N CYS A 40 9.06 2.85 2.29
CA CYS A 40 8.07 2.04 2.99
C CYS A 40 8.64 0.72 3.48
N ASN A 41 9.30 -0.02 2.58
CA ASN A 41 9.96 -1.28 2.90
C ASN A 41 11.07 -1.09 3.94
N ALA A 42 11.83 0.00 3.86
CA ALA A 42 12.87 0.33 4.85
C ALA A 42 12.27 0.60 6.23
N ARG A 43 11.25 1.45 6.33
CA ARG A 43 10.54 1.71 7.60
C ARG A 43 10.00 0.43 8.22
N HIS A 44 9.33 -0.38 7.40
CA HIS A 44 8.74 -1.64 7.85
C HIS A 44 9.79 -2.63 8.35
N ARG A 45 10.93 -2.72 7.66
CA ARG A 45 12.07 -3.50 8.13
C ARG A 45 12.56 -3.00 9.50
N CYS A 46 12.73 -1.69 9.69
CA CYS A 46 13.11 -1.13 10.99
C CYS A 46 12.09 -1.50 12.08
N ASN A 47 10.80 -1.29 11.84
CA ASN A 47 9.77 -1.65 12.82
C ASN A 47 9.84 -3.14 13.20
N VAL A 48 9.92 -4.03 12.21
CA VAL A 48 9.93 -5.49 12.43
C VAL A 48 11.17 -5.94 13.17
N PHE A 49 12.36 -5.56 12.71
CA PHE A 49 13.61 -6.12 13.21
C PHE A 49 14.20 -5.34 14.39
N ASP A 50 13.97 -4.03 14.46
CA ASP A 50 14.56 -3.18 15.48
C ASP A 50 13.62 -2.99 16.68
N ASP A 51 12.30 -2.98 16.46
CA ASP A 51 11.32 -2.76 17.54
C ASP A 51 10.58 -4.02 17.97
N ILE A 52 9.92 -4.72 17.03
CA ILE A 52 8.96 -5.79 17.36
C ILE A 52 9.68 -7.07 17.75
N LEU A 53 10.61 -7.53 16.91
CA LEU A 53 11.32 -8.78 17.14
C LEU A 53 12.10 -8.77 18.48
N PRO A 54 12.82 -7.69 18.87
CA PRO A 54 13.52 -7.67 20.15
C PRO A 54 12.58 -7.62 21.36
N LYS A 55 11.40 -7.00 21.25
CA LYS A 55 10.38 -7.01 22.32
C LYS A 55 9.74 -8.40 22.46
N ALA A 56 9.38 -9.00 21.34
CA ALA A 56 8.86 -10.35 21.23
C ALA A 56 9.81 -11.37 21.89
N LEU A 57 11.09 -11.35 21.52
CA LEU A 57 12.13 -12.21 22.10
C LEU A 57 12.30 -11.99 23.62
N ARG A 58 12.30 -10.74 24.09
CA ARG A 58 12.38 -10.43 25.54
C ARG A 58 11.22 -10.99 26.34
N ASN A 59 10.03 -11.06 25.74
CA ASN A 59 8.82 -11.55 26.38
C ASN A 59 8.58 -13.06 26.15
N ASN A 60 9.56 -13.80 25.63
CA ASN A 60 9.43 -15.22 25.25
C ASN A 60 8.20 -15.52 24.37
N TYR A 61 7.81 -14.53 23.56
CA TYR A 61 6.69 -14.64 22.63
C TYR A 61 7.24 -14.40 21.23
N LEU A 62 7.33 -15.43 20.40
CA LEU A 62 7.60 -15.26 18.97
C LEU A 62 6.24 -15.23 18.26
N PRO A 63 5.83 -14.08 17.67
CA PRO A 63 4.68 -14.07 16.80
C PRO A 63 4.88 -15.13 15.72
N THR A 64 3.93 -16.06 15.62
CA THR A 64 4.01 -17.27 14.77
C THR A 64 4.22 -16.94 13.28
N ASN A 65 4.10 -15.66 12.93
CA ASN A 65 4.17 -15.11 11.58
C ASN A 65 5.22 -13.99 11.40
N ILE A 66 6.30 -13.93 12.18
CA ILE A 66 7.39 -12.94 11.92
C ILE A 66 7.90 -12.99 10.48
N ALA A 67 7.97 -14.18 9.87
CA ALA A 67 8.34 -14.33 8.47
C ALA A 67 7.36 -13.64 7.49
N TYR A 68 6.07 -13.59 7.83
CA TYR A 68 5.05 -12.85 7.09
C TYR A 68 5.12 -11.35 7.38
N ALA A 69 5.31 -10.99 8.66
CA ALA A 69 5.51 -9.62 9.06
C ALA A 69 6.77 -9.02 8.42
N ALA A 70 7.82 -9.80 8.14
CA ALA A 70 9.04 -9.30 7.48
C ALA A 70 8.93 -9.17 5.95
N LYS A 71 7.81 -9.57 5.33
CA LYS A 71 7.70 -9.62 3.87
C LYS A 71 7.46 -8.23 3.29
N ALA A 72 8.54 -7.64 2.76
CA ALA A 72 8.49 -6.40 1.99
C ALA A 72 7.54 -6.53 0.79
N LEU A 73 6.94 -5.40 0.39
CA LEU A 73 6.13 -5.38 -0.82
C LEU A 73 7.05 -5.51 -2.03
N ALA A 74 6.83 -6.55 -2.83
CA ALA A 74 7.66 -6.84 -3.99
C ALA A 74 7.61 -5.67 -4.98
N PRO A 75 8.75 -5.31 -5.60
CA PRO A 75 8.76 -4.30 -6.64
C PRO A 75 7.86 -4.76 -7.80
N PRO A 76 7.07 -3.86 -8.39
CA PRO A 76 6.29 -4.16 -9.58
C PRO A 76 7.21 -4.59 -10.73
N PRO A 77 6.76 -5.51 -11.59
CA PRO A 77 7.44 -5.85 -12.83
C PRO A 77 7.13 -4.75 -13.84
N PHE A 78 7.63 -3.54 -13.61
CA PHE A 78 7.56 -2.52 -14.63
C PHE A 78 8.29 -3.06 -15.84
N ALA A 79 7.59 -3.18 -16.97
CA ALA A 79 8.22 -3.44 -18.25
C ALA A 79 9.34 -2.41 -18.40
N THR A 80 10.57 -2.89 -18.42
CA THR A 80 11.79 -2.08 -18.55
C THR A 80 11.85 -1.36 -19.90
N SER A 81 10.94 -1.69 -20.82
CA SER A 81 10.75 -1.01 -22.09
C SER A 81 9.89 0.25 -21.95
N LEU A 82 10.37 1.33 -22.58
CA LEU A 82 9.56 2.52 -22.84
C LEU A 82 8.39 2.14 -23.75
N PRO A 83 7.17 2.61 -23.47
CA PRO A 83 6.04 2.28 -24.31
C PRO A 83 6.24 2.88 -25.69
N THR A 84 6.02 2.07 -26.72
CA THR A 84 6.20 2.45 -28.13
C THR A 84 4.89 2.89 -28.79
N SER A 85 3.76 2.65 -28.12
CA SER A 85 2.42 3.05 -28.57
C SER A 85 1.60 3.68 -27.44
N ILE A 86 0.49 4.31 -27.80
CA ILE A 86 -0.46 4.92 -26.85
C ILE A 86 -1.11 3.83 -25.99
N GLU A 87 -1.48 2.70 -26.59
CA GLU A 87 -2.11 1.56 -25.90
C GLU A 87 -1.15 0.89 -24.93
N GLU A 88 0.15 0.86 -25.23
CA GLU A 88 1.18 0.39 -24.30
C GLU A 88 1.34 1.37 -23.12
N ALA A 89 1.33 2.68 -23.38
CA ALA A 89 1.35 3.69 -22.34
C ALA A 89 0.12 3.57 -21.41
N ASP A 90 -1.09 3.41 -21.96
CA ASP A 90 -2.33 3.22 -21.19
C ASP A 90 -2.24 2.01 -20.26
N ARG A 91 -1.78 0.85 -20.78
CA ARG A 91 -1.63 -0.37 -19.97
C ARG A 91 -0.62 -0.18 -18.85
N GLN A 92 0.50 0.47 -19.14
CA GLN A 92 1.55 0.73 -18.14
C GLN A 92 1.09 1.74 -17.08
N GLU A 93 0.27 2.73 -17.42
CA GLU A 93 -0.38 3.65 -16.48
C GLU A 93 -1.35 2.90 -15.55
N GLN A 94 -2.25 2.06 -16.10
CA GLN A 94 -3.18 1.25 -15.31
C GLN A 94 -2.46 0.30 -14.36
N GLN A 95 -1.37 -0.32 -14.81
CA GLN A 95 -0.54 -1.17 -13.97
C GLN A 95 0.06 -0.36 -12.82
N LEU A 96 0.59 0.84 -13.09
CA LEU A 96 1.13 1.72 -12.05
C LEU A 96 0.07 2.12 -11.02
N ASP A 97 -1.13 2.49 -11.46
CA ASP A 97 -2.27 2.84 -10.60
C ASP A 97 -2.65 1.67 -9.67
N PHE A 98 -2.66 0.44 -10.19
CA PHE A 98 -2.91 -0.77 -9.40
C PHE A 98 -1.87 -0.92 -8.27
N TYR A 99 -0.58 -0.76 -8.58
CA TYR A 99 0.49 -0.86 -7.58
C TYR A 99 0.48 0.30 -6.59
N GLU A 100 0.15 1.52 -7.02
CA GLU A 100 -0.04 2.67 -6.13
C GLU A 100 -1.19 2.43 -5.14
N ALA A 101 -2.32 1.90 -5.59
CA ALA A 101 -3.43 1.53 -4.73
C ALA A 101 -3.01 0.45 -3.71
N ARG A 102 -2.26 -0.55 -4.15
CA ARG A 102 -1.70 -1.59 -3.28
C ARG A 102 -0.75 -1.01 -2.22
N LEU A 103 0.14 -0.10 -2.61
CA LEU A 103 1.05 0.58 -1.68
C LEU A 103 0.28 1.46 -0.67
N ARG A 104 -0.78 2.15 -1.10
CA ARG A 104 -1.65 2.92 -0.18
C ARG A 104 -2.29 2.02 0.88
N LYS A 105 -2.87 0.88 0.47
CA LYS A 105 -3.46 -0.09 1.40
C LYS A 105 -2.42 -0.64 2.38
N TRP A 106 -1.25 -1.00 1.86
CA TRP A 106 -0.15 -1.50 2.70
C TRP A 106 0.32 -0.46 3.72
N LYS A 107 0.46 0.82 3.34
CA LYS A 107 0.80 1.91 4.28
C LYS A 107 -0.23 2.06 5.41
N LEU A 108 -1.51 1.94 5.09
CA LEU A 108 -2.58 1.99 6.10
C LEU A 108 -2.49 0.80 7.05
N GLN A 109 -2.25 -0.40 6.52
CA GLN A 109 -2.04 -1.59 7.31
C GLN A 109 -0.81 -1.43 8.23
N SER A 110 0.34 -1.00 7.71
CA SER A 110 1.54 -0.77 8.53
C SER A 110 1.28 0.23 9.65
N ARG A 111 0.54 1.32 9.39
CA ARG A 111 0.14 2.27 10.45
C ARG A 111 -0.78 1.64 11.49
N PHE A 112 -1.71 0.80 11.07
CA PHE A 112 -2.58 0.08 12.00
C PHE A 112 -1.74 -0.83 12.92
N GLU A 113 -0.82 -1.60 12.34
CA GLU A 113 0.06 -2.49 13.09
C GLU A 113 0.97 -1.70 14.04
N GLU A 114 1.59 -0.61 13.56
CA GLU A 114 2.43 0.31 14.36
C GLU A 114 1.71 0.87 15.60
N ASN A 115 0.47 1.33 15.45
CA ASN A 115 -0.23 2.09 16.49
C ASN A 115 -1.12 1.23 17.38
N TYR A 116 -1.61 0.09 16.90
CA TYR A 116 -2.62 -0.71 17.60
C TYR A 116 -2.21 -2.17 17.75
N GLY A 117 -1.62 -2.77 16.71
CA GLY A 117 -1.21 -4.17 16.74
C GLY A 117 -0.04 -4.44 17.69
N PHE A 118 1.08 -3.74 17.50
CA PHE A 118 2.30 -3.97 18.30
C PHE A 118 2.18 -3.48 19.75
N PRO A 119 1.57 -2.33 20.05
CA PRO A 119 1.37 -1.90 21.44
C PRO A 119 0.51 -2.86 22.26
N ALA A 120 -0.54 -3.45 21.66
CA ALA A 120 -1.42 -4.42 22.34
C ALA A 120 -0.72 -5.75 22.68
N MET A 121 0.49 -6.01 22.17
CA MET A 121 1.28 -7.19 22.57
C MET A 121 2.11 -6.98 23.83
N GLY A 122 2.12 -5.78 24.40
CA GLY A 122 2.93 -5.44 25.58
C GLY A 122 2.23 -4.57 26.62
N ALA A 123 0.94 -4.27 26.47
CA ALA A 123 0.21 -3.42 27.42
C ALA A 123 -0.42 -4.24 28.56
N ALA A 124 -0.86 -3.54 29.60
CA ALA A 124 -1.68 -4.16 30.64
C ALA A 124 -3.10 -4.43 30.10
N LYS A 125 -3.80 -5.44 30.64
CA LYS A 125 -5.13 -5.90 30.14
C LYS A 125 -6.16 -4.79 29.90
N LYS A 126 -6.11 -3.69 30.66
CA LYS A 126 -7.02 -2.55 30.49
C LYS A 126 -6.63 -1.65 29.31
N GLU A 127 -5.34 -1.40 29.14
CA GLU A 127 -4.77 -0.62 28.03
C GLU A 127 -4.93 -1.38 26.71
N ASP A 128 -4.81 -2.71 26.74
CA ASP A 128 -5.08 -3.56 25.57
C ASP A 128 -6.52 -3.38 25.04
N GLN A 129 -7.50 -3.24 25.94
CA GLN A 129 -8.90 -3.07 25.53
C GLN A 129 -9.14 -1.72 24.86
N GLU A 130 -8.52 -0.65 25.37
CA GLU A 130 -8.63 0.69 24.76
C GLU A 130 -7.93 0.73 23.38
N LEU A 131 -6.74 0.14 23.28
CA LEU A 131 -6.00 0.01 22.01
C LEU A 131 -6.76 -0.85 21.00
N ALA A 132 -7.38 -1.94 21.43
CA ALA A 132 -8.15 -2.82 20.57
C ALA A 132 -9.40 -2.11 20.01
N VAL A 133 -10.11 -1.32 20.83
CA VAL A 133 -11.24 -0.51 20.37
C VAL A 133 -10.78 0.60 19.42
N ALA A 134 -9.66 1.28 19.72
CA ALA A 134 -9.10 2.31 18.85
C ALA A 134 -8.67 1.74 17.49
N GLY A 135 -8.02 0.58 17.51
CA GLY A 135 -7.63 -0.15 16.30
C GLY A 135 -8.84 -0.54 15.46
N TYR A 136 -9.90 -1.08 16.07
CA TYR A 136 -11.14 -1.41 15.36
C TYR A 136 -11.75 -0.17 14.66
N LYS A 137 -11.85 0.96 15.37
CA LYS A 137 -12.34 2.22 14.80
C LYS A 137 -11.49 2.66 13.60
N PHE A 138 -10.17 2.67 13.76
CA PHE A 138 -9.26 3.01 12.68
C PHE A 138 -9.44 2.09 11.47
N ALA A 139 -9.48 0.77 11.69
CA ALA A 139 -9.61 -0.20 10.61
C ALA A 139 -10.93 -0.03 9.83
N ARG A 140 -12.02 0.29 10.53
CA ARG A 140 -13.31 0.61 9.91
C ARG A 140 -13.25 1.88 9.09
N GLU A 141 -12.75 2.98 9.66
CA GLU A 141 -12.69 4.30 9.01
C GLU A 141 -11.72 4.33 7.83
N SER A 142 -10.65 3.53 7.88
CA SER A 142 -9.66 3.40 6.81
C SER A 142 -10.03 2.37 5.73
N GLY A 143 -11.16 1.68 5.87
CA GLY A 143 -11.61 0.64 4.93
C GLY A 143 -10.76 -0.64 4.93
N LEU A 144 -9.95 -0.86 5.98
CA LEU A 144 -9.21 -2.11 6.19
C LEU A 144 -10.11 -3.23 6.69
N TYR A 145 -11.20 -2.88 7.37
CA TYR A 145 -12.17 -3.83 7.93
C TYR A 145 -13.35 -4.07 6.97
N SER A 146 -13.59 -5.33 6.60
CA SER A 146 -14.72 -5.77 5.76
C SER A 146 -15.65 -6.77 6.46
N GLY A 147 -15.45 -7.00 7.76
CA GLY A 147 -16.26 -7.92 8.56
C GLY A 147 -17.63 -7.34 8.96
N LYS A 148 -18.42 -8.14 9.67
CA LYS A 148 -19.71 -7.71 10.22
C LYS A 148 -19.51 -6.73 11.37
N GLU A 149 -20.24 -5.61 11.38
CA GLU A 149 -20.25 -4.64 12.48
C GLU A 149 -20.33 -5.34 13.85
N LEU A 150 -19.38 -5.02 14.71
CA LEU A 150 -19.26 -5.65 16.01
C LEU A 150 -20.13 -4.89 17.01
N LYS A 151 -20.93 -5.61 17.80
CA LYS A 151 -21.76 -5.01 18.85
C LYS A 151 -20.87 -4.65 20.05
N MET A 152 -20.87 -3.37 20.42
CA MET A 152 -20.20 -2.87 21.63
C MET A 152 -21.14 -3.00 22.85
N PRO A 153 -20.63 -3.30 24.07
CA PRO A 153 -19.23 -3.56 24.39
C PRO A 153 -18.79 -4.99 24.02
N MET A 154 -17.61 -5.12 23.43
CA MET A 154 -17.02 -6.39 23.02
C MET A 154 -16.18 -7.03 24.14
N SER A 155 -16.14 -8.36 24.15
CA SER A 155 -15.10 -9.10 24.87
C SER A 155 -13.78 -9.09 24.10
N MET A 156 -12.63 -9.13 24.80
CA MET A 156 -11.30 -9.17 24.18
C MET A 156 -11.15 -10.28 23.14
N ARG A 157 -11.74 -11.45 23.41
CA ARG A 157 -11.73 -12.61 22.50
C ARG A 157 -12.48 -12.36 21.18
N GLN A 158 -13.51 -11.50 21.18
CA GLN A 158 -14.22 -11.10 19.96
C GLN A 158 -13.40 -10.08 19.14
N LEU A 159 -12.68 -9.20 19.83
CA LEU A 159 -11.77 -8.22 19.21
C LEU A 159 -10.58 -8.93 18.55
N GLU A 160 -9.91 -9.84 19.26
CA GLU A 160 -8.79 -10.65 18.73
C GLU A 160 -9.20 -11.41 17.46
N ASN A 161 -10.35 -12.10 17.48
CA ASN A 161 -10.85 -12.84 16.33
C ASN A 161 -11.25 -11.93 15.15
N SER A 162 -11.58 -10.67 15.39
CA SER A 162 -11.95 -9.70 14.34
C SER A 162 -10.74 -8.99 13.71
N ILE A 163 -9.68 -8.79 14.50
CA ILE A 163 -8.40 -8.22 14.06
C ILE A 163 -7.61 -9.25 13.25
N LEU A 164 -7.76 -10.55 13.53
CA LEU A 164 -7.08 -11.61 12.78
C LEU A 164 -7.64 -11.85 11.36
N VAL A 165 -8.72 -11.15 10.95
CA VAL A 165 -9.30 -11.22 9.59
C VAL A 165 -8.75 -10.12 8.68
N PHE A 166 -7.60 -9.51 8.98
CA PHE A 166 -6.87 -8.71 7.99
C PHE A 166 -6.14 -9.65 7.02
N HIS A 167 -6.89 -10.21 6.08
CA HIS A 167 -6.35 -11.07 5.03
C HIS A 167 -5.33 -10.31 4.19
N HIS A 168 -4.05 -10.64 4.36
CA HIS A 168 -2.96 -10.31 3.44
C HIS A 168 -3.21 -10.82 2.00
N ASP A 169 -4.18 -11.73 1.81
CA ASP A 169 -4.48 -12.40 0.55
C ASP A 169 -5.67 -11.82 -0.24
N THR A 170 -6.32 -10.74 0.20
CA THR A 170 -7.33 -10.04 -0.63
C THR A 170 -6.70 -9.12 -1.68
N ILE A 171 -5.50 -9.46 -2.15
CA ILE A 171 -4.86 -8.90 -3.35
C ILE A 171 -5.11 -9.85 -4.52
N TRP A 172 -6.36 -10.28 -4.66
CA TRP A 172 -6.88 -10.82 -5.90
C TRP A 172 -8.14 -10.04 -6.21
N VAL A 173 -7.98 -9.05 -7.07
CA VAL A 173 -9.09 -8.48 -7.82
C VAL A 173 -9.72 -9.65 -8.58
N ARG A 174 -10.97 -9.97 -8.28
CA ARG A 174 -11.85 -10.61 -9.27
C ARG A 174 -12.39 -9.53 -10.19
#